data_AF-A0A8X6VYK7-F1
#
_entry.id   AF-A0A8X6VYK7-F1
#
_cell.length_a   1.000
_cell.length_b   1.000
_cell.length_c   1.000
_cell.angle_alpha   90.00
_cell.angle_beta   90.00
_cell.angle_gamma   90.00
#
_symmetry.space_group_name_H-M   'P 1'
#
loop_
_entity.id
_entity.type
_entity.pdbx_description
1 polymer ?
#
loop_
_entity_poly.entity_id
_entity_poly.type
_entity_poly.pdbx_seq_one_letter_code
_entity_poly.pdbx_strand_id
1 'polypeptide(L)'
;MDLVILNHGQVTRATFELATVGLIKKHLERAEAVAHFRLTIGHDFLGVYLHWLGVTAKVACPLCGNARMDGDHLFQCTRLDEYPADDIVSRYWESNCQEAKHGIGK
;
A
#
# COMPACT_ATOMS: atom_id res chain seq x y z
N MET A 1 -13.84 21.38 7.89
CA MET A 1 -12.64 21.53 7.05
C MET A 1 -12.75 20.50 5.96
N ASP A 2 -13.39 20.94 4.89
CA ASP A 2 -13.86 20.12 3.78
C ASP A 2 -12.72 19.90 2.79
N LEU A 3 -12.37 18.63 2.53
CA LEU A 3 -11.43 18.30 1.47
C LEU A 3 -12.22 18.06 0.18
N VAL A 4 -12.14 19.03 -0.74
CA VAL A 4 -12.77 18.97 -2.06
C VAL A 4 -11.89 18.10 -2.96
N ILE A 5 -12.38 16.91 -3.33
CA ILE A 5 -11.77 16.13 -4.43
C ILE A 5 -12.43 16.59 -5.72
N LEU A 6 -11.66 17.29 -6.55
CA LEU A 6 -12.04 17.62 -7.92
C LEU A 6 -12.07 16.33 -8.75
N ASN A 7 -13.25 15.85 -9.07
CA ASN A 7 -13.44 14.99 -10.23
C ASN A 7 -14.55 15.58 -11.09
N HIS A 8 -14.20 15.85 -12.35
CA HIS A 8 -15.10 16.38 -13.36
C HIS A 8 -16.36 15.53 -13.45
N GLY A 9 -17.50 16.15 -13.12
CA GLY A 9 -18.82 15.72 -13.58
C GLY A 9 -19.46 14.62 -12.73
N GLN A 10 -20.50 15.04 -12.01
CA GLN A 10 -21.62 14.22 -11.51
C GLN A 10 -21.37 13.45 -10.20
N VAL A 11 -21.57 14.18 -9.10
CA VAL A 11 -21.79 13.63 -7.75
C VAL A 11 -23.13 12.90 -7.73
N THR A 12 -23.11 11.58 -7.88
CA THR A 12 -24.23 10.72 -7.46
C THR A 12 -23.90 10.13 -6.10
N ARG A 13 -24.87 10.18 -5.18
CA ARG A 13 -24.78 9.73 -3.79
C ARG A 13 -24.73 8.20 -3.74
N ALA A 14 -23.65 7.62 -4.22
CA ALA A 14 -23.31 6.23 -3.95
C ALA A 14 -22.58 6.22 -2.60
N THR A 15 -23.24 5.67 -1.59
CA THR A 15 -22.59 5.18 -0.37
C THR A 15 -21.52 4.17 -0.79
N PHE A 16 -20.29 4.64 -0.94
CA PHE A 16 -19.12 3.79 -1.04
C PHE A 16 -18.95 3.14 0.33
N GLU A 17 -19.26 1.85 0.43
CA GLU A 17 -18.91 1.05 1.61
C GLU A 17 -17.39 1.13 1.82
N LEU A 18 -16.97 2.00 2.74
CA LEU A 18 -15.62 2.06 3.33
C LEU A 18 -15.36 0.84 4.23
N ALA A 19 -15.75 -0.34 3.77
CA ALA A 19 -15.51 -1.59 4.46
C ALA A 19 -14.11 -2.06 4.10
N THR A 20 -13.11 -1.68 4.92
CA THR A 20 -12.08 -2.55 5.53
C THR A 20 -10.81 -1.81 5.99
N VAL A 21 -10.57 -0.54 5.61
CA VAL A 21 -9.40 0.25 6.08
C VAL A 21 -9.80 1.61 6.71
N GLY A 22 -11.10 1.84 6.93
CA GLY A 22 -11.71 3.17 6.87
C GLY A 22 -11.56 4.17 8.03
N LEU A 23 -10.76 3.94 9.07
CA LEU A 23 -10.51 4.99 10.10
C LEU A 23 -9.08 4.90 10.65
N ILE A 24 -8.23 5.85 10.24
CA ILE A 24 -6.93 6.08 10.90
C ILE A 24 -7.22 6.59 12.32
N LYS A 25 -6.97 5.78 13.34
CA LYS A 25 -7.21 6.20 14.74
C LYS A 25 -6.28 7.36 15.10
N LYS A 26 -6.78 8.28 15.94
CA LYS A 26 -6.02 9.48 16.38
C LYS A 26 -4.75 9.14 17.18
N HIS A 27 -4.65 7.92 17.71
CA HIS A 27 -3.55 7.45 18.56
C HIS A 27 -2.74 6.31 17.92
N LEU A 28 -2.64 6.30 16.60
CA LEU A 28 -1.71 5.40 15.92
C LEU A 28 -0.30 5.98 15.96
N GLU A 29 0.69 5.10 16.14
CA GLU A 29 2.07 5.44 15.85
C GLU A 29 2.18 5.90 14.39
N ARG A 30 3.05 6.87 14.11
CA ARG A 30 3.16 7.49 12.77
C ARG A 30 3.30 6.44 11.66
N ALA A 31 4.07 5.39 11.92
CA ALA A 31 4.29 4.27 11.00
C ALA A 31 2.97 3.61 10.56
N GLU A 32 2.15 3.25 11.54
CA GLU A 32 0.86 2.59 11.35
C GLU A 32 -0.15 3.53 10.66
N ALA A 33 -0.18 4.81 11.07
CA ALA A 33 -1.04 5.81 10.44
C ALA A 33 -0.73 6.02 8.95
N VAL A 34 0.56 6.08 8.60
CA VAL A 34 1.01 6.23 7.20
C VAL A 34 0.68 4.99 6.39
N ALA A 35 0.85 3.80 6.95
CA ALA A 35 0.49 2.54 6.32
C ALA A 35 -1.01 2.48 6.01
N HIS A 36 -1.87 2.75 7.00
CA HIS A 36 -3.32 2.84 6.79
C HIS A 36 -3.70 3.86 5.72
N PHE A 37 -3.10 5.06 5.77
CA PHE A 37 -3.39 6.11 4.77
C PHE A 37 -3.09 5.63 3.35
N ARG A 38 -1.89 5.08 3.13
CA ARG A 38 -1.45 4.61 1.81
C ARG A 38 -2.33 3.49 1.28
N LEU A 39 -2.60 2.48 2.12
CA LEU A 39 -3.49 1.37 1.80
C LEU A 39 -4.92 1.82 1.49
N THR A 40 -5.42 2.84 2.20
CA THR A 40 -6.78 3.36 1.98
C THR A 40 -6.93 4.06 0.63
N ILE A 41 -5.90 4.79 0.19
CA ILE A 41 -5.96 5.55 -1.06
C ILE A 41 -5.44 4.77 -2.28
N GLY A 42 -5.04 3.50 -2.11
CA GLY A 42 -4.45 2.70 -3.19
C GLY A 42 -3.01 3.08 -3.56
N HIS A 43 -2.30 3.81 -2.67
CA HIS A 43 -0.88 4.18 -2.82
C HIS A 43 0.07 3.20 -2.14
N ASP A 44 -0.38 1.96 -2.08
CA ASP A 44 0.19 0.86 -1.32
C ASP A 44 1.63 0.64 -1.80
N PHE A 45 1.86 0.58 -3.12
CA PHE A 45 3.17 0.21 -3.66
C PHE A 45 3.73 1.26 -4.60
N LEU A 46 4.74 1.98 -4.10
CA LEU A 46 5.44 3.03 -4.82
C LEU A 46 5.96 2.52 -6.18
N GLY A 47 6.50 1.30 -6.26
CA GLY A 47 7.00 0.73 -7.51
C GLY A 47 5.93 0.59 -8.60
N VAL A 48 4.75 0.11 -8.23
CA VAL A 48 3.62 -0.02 -9.16
C VAL A 48 3.12 1.35 -9.62
N TYR A 49 2.99 2.29 -8.68
CA TYR A 49 2.58 3.65 -9.00
C TYR A 49 3.60 4.36 -9.92
N LEU A 50 4.89 4.22 -9.63
CA LEU A 50 5.96 4.75 -10.48
C LEU A 50 5.96 4.09 -11.87
N HIS A 51 5.57 2.83 -11.99
CA HIS A 51 5.43 2.17 -13.28
C HIS A 51 4.28 2.75 -14.09
N TRP A 52 3.14 2.99 -13.45
CA TRP A 52 2.00 3.67 -14.08
C TRP A 52 2.35 5.09 -14.54
N LEU A 53 3.22 5.78 -13.82
CA LEU A 53 3.78 7.07 -14.23
C LEU A 53 4.88 6.97 -15.31
N GLY A 54 5.30 5.76 -15.71
CA GLY A 54 6.38 5.54 -16.68
C GLY A 54 7.79 5.81 -16.14
N VAL A 55 7.95 5.96 -14.82
CA VAL A 55 9.25 6.24 -14.18
C VAL A 55 10.08 4.98 -13.97
N THR A 56 9.44 3.83 -13.73
CA THR A 56 10.12 2.54 -13.58
C THR A 56 9.51 1.46 -14.47
N ALA A 57 10.35 0.56 -14.97
CA ALA A 57 9.91 -0.60 -15.72
C ALA A 57 9.44 -1.76 -14.81
N LYS A 58 9.77 -1.72 -13.51
CA LYS A 58 9.52 -2.83 -12.58
C LYS A 58 8.17 -2.69 -11.88
N VAL A 59 7.23 -3.58 -12.22
CA VAL A 59 5.98 -3.83 -11.47
C VAL A 59 6.09 -4.98 -10.48
N ALA A 60 7.10 -5.84 -10.68
CA ALA A 60 7.30 -7.00 -9.85
C ALA A 60 7.68 -6.61 -8.42
N CYS A 61 7.26 -7.45 -7.47
CA CYS A 61 7.58 -7.39 -6.07
C CYS A 61 9.09 -7.19 -5.88
N PRO A 62 9.54 -6.07 -5.29
CA PRO A 62 10.96 -5.83 -5.06
C PRO A 62 11.61 -6.85 -4.12
N LEU A 63 10.82 -7.58 -3.33
CA LEU A 63 11.32 -8.61 -2.41
C LEU A 63 11.51 -9.97 -3.11
N CYS A 64 10.46 -10.47 -3.77
CA CYS A 64 10.46 -11.83 -4.33
C CYS A 64 10.68 -11.89 -5.86
N GLY A 65 10.41 -10.80 -6.58
CA GLY A 65 10.59 -10.70 -8.03
C GLY A 65 9.53 -11.39 -8.90
N ASN A 66 8.52 -12.04 -8.32
CA ASN A 66 7.65 -12.98 -9.06
C ASN A 66 6.32 -12.39 -9.54
N ALA A 67 5.64 -11.59 -8.72
CA ALA A 67 4.30 -11.07 -9.01
C ALA A 67 4.24 -9.56 -8.81
N ARG A 68 3.20 -8.92 -9.32
CA ARG A 68 2.93 -7.51 -9.04
C ARG A 68 2.82 -7.30 -7.52
N MET A 69 3.45 -6.26 -7.00
CA MET A 69 3.27 -5.91 -5.59
C MET A 69 1.91 -5.22 -5.41
N ASP A 70 0.93 -5.94 -4.87
CA ASP A 70 -0.40 -5.46 -4.49
C ASP A 70 -0.83 -6.06 -3.14
N GLY A 71 -2.02 -5.67 -2.65
CA GLY A 71 -2.51 -6.12 -1.34
C GLY A 71 -2.64 -7.64 -1.21
N ASP A 72 -3.03 -8.32 -2.29
CA ASP A 72 -3.14 -9.79 -2.32
C ASP A 72 -1.75 -10.43 -2.29
N HIS A 73 -0.83 -9.95 -3.12
CA HIS A 73 0.54 -10.44 -3.13
C HIS A 73 1.24 -10.22 -1.79
N LEU A 74 0.92 -9.15 -1.07
CA LEU A 74 1.48 -8.88 0.25
C LEU A 74 1.22 -10.03 1.26
N PHE A 75 0.04 -10.65 1.19
CA PHE A 75 -0.28 -11.84 2.00
C PHE A 75 0.39 -13.12 1.49
N GLN A 76 0.72 -13.19 0.20
CA GLN A 76 1.26 -14.38 -0.47
C GLN A 76 2.78 -14.33 -0.68
N CYS A 77 3.43 -13.20 -0.39
CA CYS A 77 4.83 -13.00 -0.68
C CYS A 77 5.68 -13.90 0.22
N THR A 78 6.36 -14.87 -0.37
CA THR A 78 7.19 -15.85 0.34
C THR A 78 8.33 -15.25 1.13
N ARG A 79 8.78 -14.04 0.76
CA ARG A 79 9.81 -13.28 1.51
C ARG A 79 9.30 -12.69 2.81
N LEU A 80 7.98 -12.62 2.99
CA LEU A 80 7.33 -12.16 4.22
C LEU A 80 6.90 -13.32 5.13
N ASP A 81 7.07 -14.58 4.71
CA ASP A 81 6.70 -15.75 5.52
C ASP A 81 7.53 -15.85 6.81
N GLU A 82 8.76 -15.32 6.80
CA GLU A 82 9.62 -15.20 7.99
C GLU A 82 9.11 -14.17 9.02
N TYR A 83 8.16 -13.32 8.62
CA TYR A 83 7.57 -12.25 9.43
C TYR A 83 6.04 -12.36 9.42
N PRO A 84 5.48 -13.38 10.07
CA PRO A 84 4.04 -13.63 10.02
C PRO A 84 3.27 -12.49 10.70
N ALA A 85 2.38 -11.87 9.92
CA ALA A 85 1.35 -10.96 10.41
C ALA A 85 0.01 -11.33 9.77
N ASP A 86 -1.06 -11.18 10.53
CA ASP A 86 -2.44 -11.46 10.16
C ASP A 86 -3.16 -10.25 9.55
N ASP A 87 -2.60 -9.06 9.69
CA ASP A 87 -3.15 -7.82 9.15
C ASP A 87 -2.31 -7.21 8.02
N ILE A 88 -2.99 -6.52 7.09
CA ILE A 88 -2.38 -5.92 5.90
C ILE A 88 -1.43 -4.76 6.23
N VAL A 89 -1.64 -4.08 7.36
CA VAL A 89 -0.87 -2.88 7.76
C VAL A 89 0.51 -3.29 8.26
N SER A 90 0.57 -4.31 9.12
CA SER A 90 1.81 -4.90 9.59
C SER A 90 2.59 -5.54 8.44
N ARG A 91 1.93 -6.28 7.55
CA ARG A 91 2.61 -6.83 6.36
C ARG A 91 3.14 -5.74 5.45
N TYR A 92 2.41 -4.64 5.29
CA TYR A 92 2.84 -3.51 4.48
C TYR A 92 4.08 -2.84 5.06
N TRP A 93 4.06 -2.61 6.37
CA TRP A 93 5.19 -2.05 7.09
C TRP A 93 6.42 -2.94 6.96
N GLU A 94 6.26 -4.25 7.17
CA GLU A 94 7.36 -5.20 7.05
C GLU A 94 7.94 -5.22 5.63
N SER A 95 7.08 -5.20 4.60
CA SER A 95 7.54 -5.11 3.21
C SER A 95 8.44 -3.89 2.99
N ASN A 96 8.05 -2.72 3.47
CA ASN A 96 8.88 -1.51 3.39
C ASN A 96 10.19 -1.64 4.18
N CYS A 97 10.17 -2.26 5.36
CA CYS A 97 11.37 -2.51 6.15
C CYS A 97 12.34 -3.43 5.40
N GLN A 98 11.84 -4.47 4.75
CA GLN A 98 12.65 -5.40 3.96
C GLN A 98 13.16 -4.74 2.68
N GLU A 99 12.34 -3.94 1.99
CA GLU A 99 12.78 -3.13 0.86
C GLU A 99 13.91 -2.18 1.26
N ALA A 100 13.85 -1.54 2.44
CA ALA A 100 14.93 -0.67 2.91
C ALA A 100 16.22 -1.44 3.25
N LYS A 101 16.10 -2.65 3.84
CA LYS A 101 17.25 -3.51 4.18
C LYS A 101 17.94 -4.08 2.94
N HIS A 102 17.16 -4.42 1.92
CA HIS A 102 17.63 -5.10 0.71
C HIS A 102 17.78 -4.17 -0.51
N GLY A 103 17.28 -2.93 -0.41
CA GLY A 103 17.19 -1.96 -1.49
C GLY A 103 18.16 -0.81 -1.33
N ILE A 104 19.46 -1.10 -1.36
CA ILE A 104 20.47 -0.23 -1.99
C ILE A 104 21.40 -1.14 -2.80
N GLY A 105 21.17 -1.17 -4.12
CA GLY A 105 22.11 -1.69 -5.12
C GLY A 105 21.93 -3.17 -5.50
N LYS A 106 21.16 -3.41 -6.57
CA LYS A 106 21.51 -4.31 -7.68
C LYS A 106 20.83 -3.84 -8.96
#